data_AF-A0A356R9N3-F1
#
_entry.id   AF-A0A356R9N3-F1
#
_cell.length_a   1.000
_cell.length_b   1.000
_cell.length_c   1.000
_cell.angle_alpha   90.00
_cell.angle_beta   90.00
_cell.angle_gamma   90.00
#
_symmetry.space_group_name_H-M   'P 1'
#
loop_
_entity.id
_entity.type
_entity.pdbx_description
1 polymer ?
#
loop_
_entity_poly.entity_id
_entity_poly.type
_entity_poly.pdbx_seq_one_letter_code
_entity_poly.pdbx_strand_id
1 'polypeptide(L)'
;MIKFSHLLGLPLLLLIWTYPAASEPYSPSCGIAVEKVIKARKNLLAYQQTLQVTRNRERVAYSDVAVCAGGGTFSAGRAIACNHASWKAPTQTKEVIEAEENYLQARKKFEKSFEYAGESCLFTP
;
A
#
# COMPACT_ATOMS: atom_id res chain seq x y z
N MET A 1 -68.67 23.17 -33.32
CA MET A 1 -68.79 23.46 -31.88
C MET A 1 -67.84 22.54 -31.11
N ILE A 2 -67.20 23.14 -30.12
CA ILE A 2 -66.01 22.70 -29.38
C ILE A 2 -66.31 21.50 -28.47
N LYS A 3 -65.43 20.48 -28.43
CA LYS A 3 -65.14 19.66 -27.24
C LYS A 3 -63.69 19.14 -27.27
N PHE A 4 -62.75 19.99 -26.89
CA PHE A 4 -61.44 19.58 -26.38
C PHE A 4 -61.46 19.82 -24.87
N SER A 5 -61.67 18.78 -24.08
CA SER A 5 -61.42 18.82 -22.64
C SER A 5 -61.20 17.39 -22.16
N HIS A 6 -60.28 17.22 -21.22
CA HIS A 6 -59.73 15.96 -20.66
C HIS A 6 -58.34 15.55 -21.17
N LEU A 7 -57.37 16.47 -21.06
CA LEU A 7 -55.95 16.13 -20.89
C LEU A 7 -55.32 17.02 -19.81
N LEU A 8 -55.98 17.13 -18.66
CA LEU A 8 -55.42 17.72 -17.44
C LEU A 8 -55.57 16.70 -16.33
N GLY A 9 -54.49 15.96 -16.06
CA GLY A 9 -54.41 15.06 -14.93
C GLY A 9 -53.59 13.83 -15.23
N LEU A 10 -52.26 13.98 -15.27
CA LEU A 10 -51.23 13.01 -14.87
C LEU A 10 -49.87 13.32 -15.54
N PRO A 11 -49.16 14.38 -15.08
CA PRO A 11 -47.70 14.36 -15.17
C PRO A 11 -47.04 14.60 -13.81
N LEU A 12 -47.70 14.23 -12.70
CA LEU A 12 -47.18 14.48 -11.34
C LEU A 12 -46.89 13.21 -10.51
N LEU A 13 -46.83 12.03 -11.14
CA LEU A 13 -46.57 10.76 -10.46
C LEU A 13 -45.28 10.06 -10.89
N LEU A 14 -44.48 10.66 -11.78
CA LEU A 14 -43.15 10.16 -12.17
C LEU A 14 -41.98 10.92 -11.52
N LEU A 15 -42.28 11.84 -10.59
CA LEU A 15 -41.29 12.54 -9.76
C LEU A 15 -40.98 11.81 -8.45
N ILE A 16 -41.36 10.53 -8.33
CA ILE A 16 -40.72 9.64 -7.37
C ILE A 16 -39.48 9.07 -8.08
N TRP A 17 -38.56 9.98 -8.46
CA TRP A 17 -37.15 9.64 -8.46
C TRP A 17 -36.85 9.25 -7.02
N THR A 18 -36.93 7.95 -6.75
CA THR A 18 -36.24 7.36 -5.63
C THR A 18 -34.78 7.72 -5.81
N TYR A 19 -34.36 8.83 -5.21
CA TYR A 19 -33.01 8.90 -4.68
C TYR A 19 -32.87 7.61 -3.89
N PRO A 20 -32.04 6.65 -4.29
CA PRO A 20 -31.60 5.70 -3.30
C PRO A 20 -30.91 6.61 -2.29
N ALA A 21 -31.52 6.79 -1.12
CA ALA A 21 -30.79 7.21 0.04
C ALA A 21 -29.64 6.22 0.07
N ALA A 22 -28.45 6.68 -0.34
CA ALA A 22 -27.23 5.91 -0.18
C ALA A 22 -27.13 5.78 1.32
N SER A 23 -27.67 4.70 1.86
CA SER A 23 -27.41 4.29 3.23
C SER A 23 -25.90 4.15 3.26
N GLU A 24 -25.22 5.14 3.82
CA GLU A 24 -23.79 5.05 4.03
C GLU A 24 -23.58 3.72 4.74
N PRO A 25 -22.80 2.78 4.15
CA PRO A 25 -22.76 1.40 4.64
C PRO A 25 -22.19 1.28 6.06
N TYR A 26 -21.77 2.41 6.65
CA TYR A 26 -21.07 2.51 7.92
C TYR A 26 -21.53 3.77 8.66
N SER A 27 -21.53 3.72 9.99
CA SER A 27 -21.58 4.94 10.79
C SER A 27 -20.43 5.88 10.42
N PRO A 28 -20.58 7.21 10.56
CA PRO A 28 -19.50 8.16 10.26
C PRO A 28 -18.17 7.83 10.96
N SER A 29 -18.23 7.30 12.19
CA SER A 29 -17.06 6.83 12.94
C SER A 29 -16.38 5.63 12.29
N CYS A 30 -17.16 4.65 11.83
CA CYS A 30 -16.65 3.49 11.12
C CYS A 30 -16.08 3.88 9.74
N GLY A 31 -16.71 4.81 9.03
CA GLY A 31 -16.17 5.36 7.77
C GLY A 31 -14.77 5.95 7.93
N ILE A 32 -14.56 6.78 8.96
CA ILE A 32 -13.25 7.36 9.30
C ILE A 32 -12.24 6.27 9.68
N ALA A 33 -12.66 5.25 10.44
CA ALA A 33 -11.78 4.18 10.86
C ALA A 33 -11.32 3.32 9.67
N VAL A 34 -12.22 2.99 8.75
CA VAL A 34 -11.91 2.28 7.50
C VAL A 34 -10.95 3.09 6.61
N GLU A 35 -11.14 4.40 6.51
CA GLU A 35 -10.23 5.26 5.75
C GLU A 35 -8.79 5.23 6.31
N LYS A 36 -8.64 5.27 7.65
CA LYS A 36 -7.35 5.13 8.32
C LYS A 36 -6.68 3.79 8.00
N VAL A 37 -7.44 2.69 8.00
CA VAL A 37 -6.94 1.36 7.61
C VAL A 37 -6.45 1.35 6.16
N ILE A 38 -7.24 1.90 5.24
CA ILE A 38 -6.88 1.97 3.81
C ILE A 38 -5.57 2.77 3.63
N LYS A 39 -5.45 3.92 4.30
CA LYS A 39 -4.24 4.75 4.25
C LYS A 39 -3.03 4.01 4.83
N ALA A 40 -3.18 3.36 5.98
CA ALA A 40 -2.11 2.58 6.59
C ALA A 40 -1.68 1.40 5.72
N ARG A 41 -2.64 0.72 5.07
CA ARG A 41 -2.37 -0.38 4.14
C ARG A 41 -1.60 0.08 2.91
N LYS A 42 -1.96 1.22 2.31
CA LYS A 42 -1.23 1.80 1.17
C LYS A 42 0.23 2.06 1.53
N ASN A 43 0.49 2.65 2.70
CA ASN A 43 1.84 2.89 3.19
C ASN A 43 2.60 1.57 3.42
N LEU A 44 1.96 0.60 4.08
CA LEU A 44 2.56 -0.72 4.32
C LEU A 44 3.00 -1.41 3.02
N LEU A 45 2.14 -1.38 1.99
CA LEU A 45 2.46 -1.96 0.68
C LEU A 45 3.66 -1.26 0.03
N ALA A 46 3.74 0.07 0.12
CA ALA A 46 4.89 0.82 -0.40
C ALA A 46 6.19 0.40 0.32
N TYR A 47 6.19 0.28 1.65
CA TYR A 47 7.37 -0.19 2.39
C TYR A 47 7.72 -1.66 2.10
N GLN A 48 6.72 -2.51 1.90
CA GLN A 48 6.92 -3.91 1.51
C GLN A 48 7.61 -4.00 0.13
N GLN A 49 7.20 -3.18 -0.83
CA GLN A 49 7.84 -3.09 -2.15
C GLN A 49 9.28 -2.61 -2.02
N THR A 50 9.54 -1.56 -1.24
CA THR A 50 10.90 -1.07 -0.97
C THR A 50 11.78 -2.16 -0.38
N LEU A 51 11.30 -2.88 0.65
CA LEU A 51 12.03 -3.99 1.27
C LEU A 51 12.35 -5.11 0.27
N GLN A 52 11.42 -5.42 -0.65
CA GLN A 52 11.68 -6.41 -1.69
C GLN A 52 12.78 -5.95 -2.65
N VAL A 53 12.75 -4.68 -3.06
CA VAL A 53 13.76 -4.11 -3.96
C VAL A 53 15.14 -4.08 -3.29
N THR A 54 15.23 -3.62 -2.03
CA THR A 54 16.51 -3.56 -1.31
C THR A 54 17.09 -4.96 -1.08
N ARG A 55 16.27 -5.95 -0.69
CA ARG A 55 16.72 -7.35 -0.56
C ARG A 55 17.25 -7.92 -1.88
N ASN A 56 16.63 -7.57 -3.00
CA ASN A 56 17.14 -8.00 -4.30
C ASN A 56 18.51 -7.36 -4.61
N ARG A 57 18.70 -6.08 -4.31
CA ARG A 57 19.99 -5.40 -4.51
C ARG A 57 21.09 -5.95 -3.61
N GLU A 58 20.77 -6.26 -2.35
CA GLU A 58 21.68 -6.92 -1.42
C GLU A 58 22.13 -8.28 -1.96
N ARG A 59 21.19 -9.11 -2.42
CA ARG A 59 21.52 -10.42 -3.03
C ARG A 59 22.46 -10.26 -4.23
N VAL A 60 22.22 -9.28 -5.10
CA VAL A 60 23.11 -8.99 -6.23
C VAL A 60 24.49 -8.57 -5.73
N ALA A 61 24.58 -7.71 -4.71
CA ALA A 61 25.86 -7.28 -4.16
C ALA A 61 26.66 -8.45 -3.55
N TYR A 62 26.01 -9.37 -2.83
CA TYR A 62 26.67 -10.57 -2.32
C TYR A 62 27.07 -11.55 -3.43
N SER A 63 26.28 -11.65 -4.51
CA SER A 63 26.65 -12.42 -5.70
C SER A 63 27.92 -11.86 -6.34
N ASP A 64 28.04 -10.54 -6.45
CA ASP A 64 29.25 -9.88 -6.98
C ASP A 64 30.48 -10.20 -6.11
N VAL A 65 30.33 -10.24 -4.79
CA VAL A 65 31.39 -10.63 -3.85
C VAL A 65 31.77 -12.11 -4.00
N ALA A 66 30.79 -13.00 -4.17
CA ALA A 66 31.04 -14.44 -4.30
C ALA A 66 31.89 -14.76 -5.54
N VAL A 67 31.68 -14.05 -6.66
CA VAL A 67 32.50 -14.14 -7.89
C VAL A 67 33.97 -13.79 -7.64
N CYS A 68 34.24 -12.98 -6.60
CA CYS A 68 35.57 -12.52 -6.23
C CYS A 68 36.28 -13.42 -5.21
N ALA A 69 35.57 -14.26 -4.47
CA ALA A 69 36.14 -15.14 -3.44
C ALA A 69 36.87 -16.37 -4.01
N GLY A 70 36.61 -16.75 -5.27
CA GLY A 70 37.10 -17.97 -5.90
C GLY A 70 38.60 -18.04 -6.27
N GLY A 71 39.47 -17.24 -5.64
CA GLY A 71 40.93 -17.34 -5.76
C GLY A 71 41.46 -17.16 -7.19
N GLY A 72 41.69 -15.91 -7.61
CA GLY A 72 42.22 -15.65 -8.94
C GLY A 72 42.10 -14.21 -9.42
N THR A 73 42.72 -13.27 -8.70
CA THR A 73 42.87 -11.90 -9.20
C THR A 73 44.03 -11.83 -10.18
N PHE A 74 43.75 -12.11 -11.46
CA PHE A 74 44.76 -12.14 -12.52
C PHE A 74 44.84 -10.83 -13.34
N SER A 75 43.94 -9.87 -13.11
CA SER A 75 43.94 -8.57 -13.80
C SER A 75 43.57 -7.40 -12.89
N ALA A 76 44.15 -6.22 -13.16
CA ALA A 76 43.86 -4.98 -12.41
C ALA A 76 42.37 -4.60 -12.46
N GLY A 77 41.71 -4.79 -13.60
CA GLY A 77 40.27 -4.55 -13.75
C GLY A 77 39.41 -5.43 -12.84
N ARG A 78 39.77 -6.72 -12.70
CA ARG A 78 39.07 -7.63 -11.79
C ARG A 78 39.32 -7.25 -10.33
N ALA A 79 40.52 -6.83 -9.97
CA ALA A 79 40.83 -6.35 -8.62
C ALA A 79 39.99 -5.11 -8.24
N ILE A 80 39.84 -4.15 -9.14
CA ILE A 80 38.99 -2.96 -8.94
C ILE A 80 37.52 -3.35 -8.76
N ALA A 81 36.99 -4.22 -9.64
CA ALA A 81 35.61 -4.68 -9.55
C ALA A 81 35.32 -5.42 -8.24
N CYS A 82 36.25 -6.28 -7.81
CA CYS A 82 36.12 -7.02 -6.55
C CYS A 82 36.22 -6.13 -5.32
N ASN A 83 37.09 -5.12 -5.35
CA ASN A 83 37.12 -4.11 -4.30
C ASN A 83 35.81 -3.31 -4.30
N HIS A 84 35.27 -2.90 -5.45
CA HIS A 84 33.97 -2.22 -5.46
C HIS A 84 32.83 -3.10 -4.89
N ALA A 85 32.80 -4.39 -5.25
CA ALA A 85 31.80 -5.33 -4.75
C ALA A 85 31.86 -5.50 -3.23
N SER A 86 33.07 -5.60 -2.65
CA SER A 86 33.25 -5.81 -1.20
C SER A 86 32.78 -4.63 -0.36
N TRP A 87 32.83 -3.40 -0.88
CA TRP A 87 32.32 -2.20 -0.20
C TRP A 87 30.82 -1.99 -0.43
N LYS A 88 30.31 -2.46 -1.58
CA LYS A 88 28.90 -2.35 -1.95
C LYS A 88 28.01 -3.24 -1.07
N ALA A 89 28.42 -4.48 -0.79
CA ALA A 89 27.59 -5.42 -0.03
C ALA A 89 27.20 -4.92 1.38
N PRO A 90 28.14 -4.44 2.23
CA PRO A 90 27.78 -3.87 3.54
C PRO A 90 26.84 -2.67 3.46
N THR A 91 26.99 -1.84 2.41
CA THR A 91 26.12 -0.68 2.19
C THR A 91 24.69 -1.13 1.86
N GLN A 92 24.54 -2.11 0.96
CA GLN A 92 23.23 -2.65 0.60
C GLN A 92 22.56 -3.39 1.78
N THR A 93 23.33 -4.07 2.64
CA THR A 93 22.79 -4.68 3.87
C THR A 93 22.22 -3.62 4.82
N LYS A 94 22.89 -2.48 4.99
CA LYS A 94 22.34 -1.36 5.78
C LYS A 94 21.01 -0.87 5.23
N GLU A 95 20.90 -0.70 3.91
CA GLU A 95 19.65 -0.31 3.25
C GLU A 95 18.51 -1.33 3.50
N VAL A 96 18.83 -2.63 3.54
CA VAL A 96 17.85 -3.68 3.87
C VAL A 96 17.38 -3.58 5.33
N ILE A 97 18.31 -3.38 6.26
CA ILE A 97 17.97 -3.22 7.70
C ILE A 97 17.05 -2.02 7.90
N GLU A 98 17.38 -0.87 7.30
CA GLU A 98 16.55 0.33 7.35
C GLU A 98 15.17 0.12 6.70
N ALA A 99 15.12 -0.55 5.54
CA ALA A 99 13.86 -0.87 4.88
C ALA A 99 12.98 -1.83 5.71
N GLU A 100 13.60 -2.79 6.41
CA GLU A 100 12.90 -3.74 7.28
C GLU A 100 12.35 -3.05 8.52
N GLU A 101 13.12 -2.16 9.15
CA GLU A 101 12.63 -1.35 10.26
C GLU A 101 11.41 -0.50 9.84
N ASN A 102 11.50 0.19 8.70
CA ASN A 102 10.40 0.99 8.17
C ASN A 102 9.15 0.15 7.89
N TYR A 103 9.32 -1.04 7.30
CA TYR A 103 8.23 -1.98 7.08
C TYR A 103 7.58 -2.42 8.39
N LEU A 104 8.37 -2.78 9.41
CA LEU A 104 7.86 -3.20 10.72
C LEU A 104 7.12 -2.06 11.43
N GLN A 105 7.63 -0.83 11.37
CA GLN A 105 6.94 0.34 11.90
C GLN A 105 5.61 0.60 11.18
N ALA A 106 5.58 0.50 9.86
CA ALA A 106 4.35 0.64 9.07
C ALA A 106 3.33 -0.47 9.37
N ARG A 107 3.81 -1.70 9.56
CA ARG A 107 2.97 -2.85 9.93
C ARG A 107 2.30 -2.61 11.29
N LYS A 108 3.04 -2.15 12.30
CA LYS A 108 2.48 -1.79 13.61
C LYS A 108 1.39 -0.71 13.49
N LYS A 109 1.59 0.30 12.65
CA LYS A 109 0.57 1.35 12.40
C LYS A 109 -0.68 0.80 11.72
N PHE A 110 -0.51 -0.12 10.77
CA PHE A 110 -1.62 -0.82 10.12
C PHE A 110 -2.41 -1.67 11.12
N GLU A 111 -1.73 -2.50 11.92
CA GLU A 111 -2.36 -3.35 12.94
C GLU A 111 -3.18 -2.52 13.94
N LYS A 112 -2.62 -1.41 14.46
CA LYS A 112 -3.35 -0.47 15.32
C LYS A 112 -4.57 0.15 14.64
N SER A 113 -4.45 0.52 13.37
CA SER A 113 -5.58 1.10 12.62
C SER A 113 -6.67 0.06 12.38
N PHE A 114 -6.28 -1.19 12.13
CA PHE A 114 -7.19 -2.31 11.90
C PHE A 114 -7.95 -2.69 13.17
N GLU A 115 -7.26 -2.74 14.32
CA GLU A 115 -7.87 -2.94 15.63
C GLU A 115 -8.88 -1.84 15.96
N TYR A 116 -8.49 -0.57 15.79
CA TYR A 116 -9.38 0.58 15.98
C TYR A 116 -10.61 0.53 15.06
N ALA A 117 -10.46 0.09 13.81
CA ALA A 117 -11.59 -0.10 12.90
C ALA A 117 -12.50 -1.24 13.34
N GLY A 118 -11.94 -2.35 13.85
CA GLY A 118 -12.72 -3.41 14.48
C GLY A 118 -13.61 -2.87 15.59
N GLU A 119 -13.03 -2.12 16.54
CA GLU A 119 -13.82 -1.49 17.62
C GLU A 119 -14.86 -0.50 17.08
N SER A 120 -14.44 0.44 16.24
CA SER A 120 -15.30 1.54 15.77
C SER A 120 -16.45 1.10 14.87
N CYS A 121 -16.33 -0.07 14.24
CA CYS A 121 -17.34 -0.63 13.35
C CYS A 121 -18.21 -1.71 14.02
N LEU A 122 -17.76 -2.33 15.11
CA LEU A 122 -18.53 -3.34 15.86
C LEU A 122 -19.47 -2.72 16.91
N PHE A 123 -19.21 -1.48 17.35
CA PHE A 123 -20.15 -0.71 18.18
C PHE A 123 -21.09 0.12 17.29
N THR A 124 -22.06 -0.56 16.66
CA THR A 124 -23.28 0.07 16.14
C THR A 124 -24.44 -0.30 17.05
N PRO A 125 -25.13 0.65 17.72
CA PRO A 125 -26.47 0.39 18.24
C PRO A 125 -27.48 0.18 17.09
#